data_AF-A0A2S2CLV4-F1
#
_entry.id   AF-A0A2S2CLV4-F1
#
_cell.length_a   1.000
_cell.length_b   1.000
_cell.length_c   1.000
_cell.angle_alpha   90.00
_cell.angle_beta   90.00
_cell.angle_gamma   90.00
#
_symmetry.space_group_name_H-M   'P 1'
#
loop_
_entity.id
_entity.type
_entity.pdbx_description
1 polymer ?
#
loop_
_entity_poly.entity_id
_entity_poly.type
_entity_poly.pdbx_seq_one_letter_code
_entity_poly.pdbx_strand_id
1 'polypeptide(L)'
;MTDSLLALIAEELGRIVADKGETLPPLSPGTVFLGGDLPIDSLDLATLLVVLEQRTGRDPFREGFRQFTTVGELASLYAVAA
;
A
#
# COMPACT_ATOMS: atom_id res chain seq x y z
N MET A 1 4.55 9.69 11.64
CA MET A 1 3.92 8.35 11.59
C MET A 1 3.57 7.95 10.17
N THR A 2 2.98 8.83 9.37
CA THR A 2 2.69 8.60 7.94
C THR A 2 3.93 8.30 7.10
N ASP A 3 5.06 8.97 7.34
CA ASP A 3 6.31 8.70 6.61
C ASP A 3 6.85 7.29 6.81
N SER A 4 6.75 6.74 8.03
CA SER A 4 7.18 5.37 8.34
C SER A 4 6.32 4.34 7.62
N LEU A 5 5.03 4.62 7.47
CA LEU A 5 4.12 3.72 6.78
C LEU A 5 4.25 3.82 5.26
N LEU A 6 4.49 5.02 4.72
CA LEU A 6 4.80 5.19 3.30
C LEU A 6 6.08 4.43 2.93
N ALA A 7 7.10 4.46 3.80
CA ALA A 7 8.31 3.65 3.64
C ALA A 7 8.02 2.14 3.67
N LEU A 8 7.14 1.69 4.58
CA LEU A 8 6.73 0.28 4.63
C LEU A 8 5.95 -0.15 3.37
N ILE A 9 5.03 0.69 2.90
CA ILE A 9 4.29 0.45 1.65
C ILE A 9 5.26 0.35 0.47
N ALA A 10 6.26 1.25 0.41
CA ALA A 10 7.28 1.23 -0.63
C ALA A 10 8.16 -0.04 -0.59
N GLU A 11 8.54 -0.48 0.61
CA GLU A 11 9.31 -1.72 0.81
C GLU A 11 8.53 -2.94 0.31
N GLU A 12 7.27 -3.08 0.72
CA GLU A 12 6.46 -4.26 0.34
C GLU A 12 6.06 -4.24 -1.12
N LEU A 13 5.65 -3.08 -1.67
CA LEU A 13 5.42 -2.95 -3.10
C LEU A 13 6.70 -3.27 -3.90
N GLY A 14 7.86 -2.84 -3.41
CA GLY A 14 9.15 -3.14 -4.04
C GLY A 14 9.39 -4.63 -4.14
N ARG A 15 9.05 -5.40 -3.10
CA ARG A 15 9.13 -6.86 -3.12
C ARG A 15 8.15 -7.50 -4.09
N ILE A 16 6.87 -7.13 -4.00
CA ILE A 16 5.81 -7.70 -4.85
C ILE A 16 6.14 -7.50 -6.33
N VAL A 17 6.60 -6.30 -6.69
CA VAL A 17 6.96 -5.95 -8.06
C VAL A 17 8.27 -6.64 -8.49
N ALA A 18 9.26 -6.74 -7.61
CA ALA A 18 10.51 -7.44 -7.89
C ALA A 18 10.31 -8.95 -8.11
N ASP A 19 9.38 -9.58 -7.38
CA ASP A 19 9.04 -10.99 -7.55
C ASP A 19 8.45 -11.28 -8.94
N LYS A 20 7.87 -10.27 -9.58
CA LYS A 20 7.37 -10.31 -10.97
C LYS A 20 8.46 -10.00 -12.00
N GLY A 21 9.67 -9.64 -11.57
CA GLY A 21 10.77 -9.19 -12.44
C GLY A 21 10.63 -7.74 -12.92
N GLU A 22 9.76 -6.96 -12.28
CA GLU A 22 9.52 -5.55 -12.59
C GLU A 22 10.26 -4.64 -11.61
N THR A 23 10.29 -3.33 -11.89
CA THR A 23 10.92 -2.33 -11.02
C THR A 23 9.88 -1.35 -10.51
N LEU A 24 9.84 -1.15 -9.20
CA LEU A 24 8.96 -0.17 -8.60
C LEU A 24 9.46 1.26 -8.93
N PRO A 25 8.65 2.11 -9.59
CA PRO A 25 9.01 3.51 -9.78
C PRO A 25 8.95 4.28 -8.44
N PRO A 26 9.54 5.49 -8.37
CA PRO A 26 9.49 6.31 -7.16
C PRO A 26 8.06 6.57 -6.71
N LEU A 27 7.77 6.24 -5.45
CA LEU A 27 6.45 6.50 -4.85
C LEU A 27 6.36 7.92 -4.32
N SER A 28 5.22 8.55 -4.55
CA SER A 28 4.79 9.78 -3.91
C SER A 28 3.44 9.55 -3.21
N PRO A 29 3.02 10.40 -2.25
CA PRO A 29 1.69 10.30 -1.66
C PRO A 29 0.55 10.33 -2.69
N GLY A 30 0.74 10.98 -3.83
CA GLY A 30 -0.24 11.06 -4.92
C GLY A 30 -0.18 9.90 -5.92
N THR A 31 0.73 8.94 -5.75
CA THR A 31 0.86 7.79 -6.66
C THR A 31 -0.38 6.90 -6.55
N VAL A 32 -1.00 6.62 -7.69
CA VAL A 32 -2.20 5.78 -7.82
C VAL A 32 -1.83 4.31 -7.87
N PHE A 33 -2.55 3.45 -7.14
CA PHE A 33 -2.31 2.00 -7.12
C PHE A 33 -2.70 1.33 -8.44
N LEU A 34 -3.99 1.37 -8.81
CA LEU A 34 -4.54 0.64 -9.95
C LEU A 34 -4.85 1.60 -11.10
N GLY A 35 -4.44 1.23 -12.32
CA GLY A 35 -4.66 2.05 -13.52
C GLY A 35 -3.77 3.29 -13.62
N GLY A 36 -2.76 3.41 -12.75
CA GLY A 36 -1.71 4.42 -12.82
C GLY A 36 -0.40 3.86 -13.38
N ASP A 37 0.72 4.44 -12.96
CA ASP A 37 2.07 4.09 -13.42
C ASP A 37 2.69 2.89 -12.68
N LEU A 38 1.99 2.35 -11.67
CA LEU A 38 2.50 1.21 -10.89
C LEU A 38 2.25 -0.11 -11.62
N PRO A 39 3.26 -1.00 -11.70
CA PRO A 39 3.15 -2.32 -12.29
C PRO A 39 2.46 -3.33 -11.36
N ILE A 40 1.30 -2.97 -10.82
CA ILE A 40 0.54 -3.79 -9.88
C ILE A 40 -0.89 -4.00 -10.35
N ASP A 41 -1.46 -5.13 -9.97
CA ASP A 41 -2.87 -5.43 -10.17
C ASP A 41 -3.64 -5.50 -8.84
N SER A 42 -4.92 -5.85 -8.92
CA SER A 42 -5.78 -5.96 -7.73
C SER A 42 -5.35 -7.07 -6.76
N LEU A 43 -4.67 -8.11 -7.24
CA LEU A 43 -4.17 -9.21 -6.41
C LEU A 43 -2.91 -8.78 -5.66
N ASP A 44 -2.01 -8.08 -6.34
CA ASP A 44 -0.84 -7.46 -5.74
C ASP A 44 -1.25 -6.49 -4.62
N LEU A 45 -2.27 -5.65 -4.88
CA LEU A 45 -2.82 -4.75 -3.87
C LEU A 45 -3.43 -5.50 -2.69
N ALA A 46 -4.20 -6.57 -2.93
CA ALA A 46 -4.74 -7.39 -1.85
C ALA A 46 -3.63 -8.04 -1.01
N THR A 47 -2.55 -8.49 -1.65
CA THR A 47 -1.37 -9.07 -0.98
C THR A 47 -0.68 -8.01 -0.11
N LEU A 48 -0.48 -6.80 -0.62
CA LEU A 48 0.07 -5.68 0.14
C LEU A 48 -0.75 -5.43 1.41
N LEU A 49 -2.08 -5.37 1.30
CA LEU A 49 -2.95 -5.11 2.46
C LEU A 49 -2.80 -6.18 3.55
N VAL A 50 -2.75 -7.46 3.16
CA VAL A 50 -2.53 -8.58 4.11
C VAL A 50 -1.18 -8.46 4.81
N VAL A 51 -0.11 -8.13 4.07
CA VAL A 51 1.23 -7.97 4.65
C VAL A 51 1.29 -6.78 5.60
N LEU A 52 0.65 -5.66 5.25
CA LEU A 52 0.56 -4.49 6.11
C LEU A 52 -0.21 -4.80 7.39
N GLU A 53 -1.31 -5.54 7.32
CA GLU A 53 -2.06 -6.00 8.50
C GLU A 53 -1.18 -6.87 9.40
N GLN A 54 -0.45 -7.84 8.83
CA GLN A 54 0.44 -8.71 9.60
C GLN A 54 1.59 -7.94 10.27
N ARG A 55 2.17 -6.95 9.58
CA ARG A 55 3.30 -6.15 10.09
C ARG A 55 2.88 -5.09 11.10
N THR A 56 1.71 -4.50 10.93
CA THR A 56 1.23 -3.41 11.80
C THR A 56 0.29 -3.90 12.90
N GLY A 57 -0.27 -5.10 12.76
CA GLY A 57 -1.31 -5.65 13.63
C GLY A 57 -2.65 -4.92 13.49
N ARG A 58 -2.84 -4.14 12.42
CA ARG A 58 -3.99 -3.25 12.24
C ARG A 58 -4.68 -3.52 10.90
N ASP A 59 -6.00 -3.56 10.94
CA ASP A 59 -6.85 -3.60 9.75
C ASP A 59 -7.76 -2.36 9.74
N PRO A 60 -7.48 -1.34 8.92
CA PRO A 60 -8.30 -0.14 8.84
C PRO A 60 -9.66 -0.37 8.15
N PHE A 61 -9.89 -1.54 7.57
CA PHE A 61 -11.13 -1.91 6.88
C PHE A 61 -12.07 -2.74 7.76
N ARG A 62 -11.64 -3.13 8.97
CA ARG A 62 -12.40 -3.96 9.90
C ARG A 62 -13.75 -3.36 10.30
N GLU A 63 -13.84 -2.04 10.39
CA GLU A 63 -15.06 -1.30 10.73
C GLU A 63 -15.91 -0.93 9.50
N GLY A 64 -15.48 -1.31 8.30
CA GLY A 64 -16.13 -1.00 7.04
C GLY A 64 -15.12 -0.65 5.95
N PHE A 65 -15.48 -0.97 4.71
CA PHE A 65 -14.62 -0.70 3.57
C PHE A 65 -14.49 0.82 3.34
N ARG A 66 -13.25 1.32 3.39
CA ARG A 66 -12.91 2.70 3.07
C ARG A 66 -12.26 2.71 1.70
N GLN A 67 -12.78 3.52 0.79
CA GLN A 67 -12.17 3.68 -0.52
C GLN A 67 -10.85 4.43 -0.42
N PHE A 68 -9.87 3.97 -1.18
CA PHE A 68 -8.59 4.64 -1.40
C PHE A 68 -8.13 4.36 -2.83
N THR A 69 -7.42 5.31 -3.39
CA THR A 69 -6.88 5.31 -4.76
C THR A 69 -5.38 5.49 -4.74
N THR A 70 -4.86 6.27 -3.78
CA THR A 70 -3.44 6.65 -3.72
C THR A 70 -2.70 6.06 -2.52
N VAL A 71 -1.37 5.96 -2.64
CA VAL A 71 -0.48 5.51 -1.57
C VAL A 71 -0.64 6.35 -0.30
N GLY A 72 -0.80 7.67 -0.44
CA GLY A 72 -1.00 8.58 0.68
C GLY A 72 -2.34 8.38 1.39
N GLU A 73 -3.40 8.07 0.65
CA GLU A 73 -4.71 7.74 1.24
C GLU A 73 -4.63 6.45 2.05
N LEU A 74 -4.02 5.40 1.49
CA LEU A 74 -3.81 4.15 2.23
C LEU A 74 -2.98 4.39 3.50
N ALA A 75 -1.90 5.16 3.38
CA ALA A 75 -1.06 5.48 4.54
C ALA A 75 -1.86 6.24 5.63
N SER A 76 -2.76 7.13 5.22
CA SER A 76 -3.63 7.86 6.13
C SER A 76 -4.65 6.95 6.83
N LEU A 77 -5.18 5.93 6.13
CA LEU A 77 -6.14 4.97 6.73
C LEU A 77 -5.54 4.22 7.93
N TYR A 78 -4.31 3.73 7.78
CA TYR A 78 -3.57 3.03 8.84
C TYR A 78 -3.07 3.96 9.95
N ALA A 79 -2.89 5.27 9.66
CA ALA A 79 -2.52 6.26 10.67
C ALA A 79 -3.70 6.63 11.58
N VAL A 80 -4.94 6.57 11.09
CA VAL A 80 -6.15 6.79 11.90
C VAL A 80 -6.48 5.59 12.78
N ALA A 81 -6.16 4.38 12.35
CA ALA A 81 -6.35 3.16 13.14
C ALA A 81 -5.32 3.00 14.28
N ALA A 82 -4.53 4.05 14.58
CA ALA A 82 -3.33 4.00 15.40
C ALA A 82 -3.48 4.41 16.86
#